data_AF-A0A7T8JJV6-F1
#
_entry.id   AF-A0A7T8JJV6-F1
#
_cell.length_a   1.000
_cell.length_b   1.000
_cell.length_c   1.000
_cell.angle_alpha   90.00
_cell.angle_beta   90.00
_cell.angle_gamma   90.00
#
_symmetry.space_group_name_H-M   'P 1'
#
loop_
_entity.id
_entity.type
_entity.pdbx_description
1 polymer ?
#
loop_
_entity_poly.entity_id
_entity_poly.type
_entity_poly.pdbx_seq_one_letter_code
_entity_poly.pdbx_strand_id
1 'polypeptide(L)'
;MLLTLDYYLKKSHVFKKRINKNLKLVWQNLKSTYFTRKYLTIISLKKQKFELVYIRIFKKFLRKTYCKTKMRFFKPKFWLKIFINALLTKKSKNARMGAGVGSFVRCIHISTPGSRLLVLKFFFYKLTVKILQFIMFKTKLKLKIL
;
A
#
# COMPACT_ATOMS: atom_id res chain seq x y z
N MET A 1 6.43 -25.70 -3.09
CA MET A 1 7.26 -24.76 -2.31
C MET A 1 6.38 -24.05 -1.27
N LEU A 2 6.07 -24.77 -0.17
CA LEU A 2 5.21 -24.37 0.95
C LEU A 2 6.06 -23.67 2.02
N LEU A 3 6.30 -22.37 1.89
CA LEU A 3 7.05 -21.56 2.86
C LEU A 3 6.21 -20.40 3.45
N THR A 4 4.87 -20.47 3.38
CA THR A 4 4.07 -19.25 3.24
C THR A 4 3.26 -18.78 4.46
N LEU A 5 3.09 -19.54 5.54
CA LEU A 5 2.27 -19.08 6.68
C LEU A 5 2.93 -19.23 8.05
N ASP A 6 3.43 -20.42 8.38
CA ASP A 6 4.02 -20.70 9.70
C ASP A 6 5.28 -19.88 9.95
N TYR A 7 6.08 -19.65 8.91
CA TYR A 7 7.26 -18.79 8.97
C TYR A 7 6.92 -17.34 9.38
N TYR A 8 5.78 -16.81 8.92
CA TYR A 8 5.34 -15.45 9.23
C TYR A 8 4.70 -15.34 10.61
N LEU A 9 3.99 -16.39 11.07
CA LEU A 9 3.40 -16.45 12.41
C LEU A 9 4.49 -16.55 13.49
N LYS A 10 5.52 -17.38 13.31
CA LYS A 10 6.61 -17.59 14.29
C LYS A 10 7.53 -16.38 14.47
N LYS A 11 7.60 -15.47 13.49
CA LYS A 11 8.52 -14.31 13.49
C LYS A 11 7.85 -12.94 13.63
N SER A 12 6.59 -12.87 14.02
CA SER A 12 5.83 -11.60 14.15
C SER A 12 6.57 -10.53 14.99
N HIS A 13 7.24 -10.94 16.07
CA HIS A 13 8.07 -10.06 16.93
C HIS A 13 9.39 -9.63 16.28
N VAL A 14 10.03 -10.53 15.52
CA VAL A 14 11.29 -10.26 14.79
C VAL A 14 11.04 -9.30 13.62
N PHE A 15 9.88 -9.41 12.96
CA PHE A 15 9.44 -8.52 11.88
C PHE A 15 9.31 -7.06 12.35
N LYS A 16 8.75 -6.81 13.55
CA LYS A 16 8.60 -5.46 14.11
C LYS A 16 9.96 -4.76 14.31
N LYS A 17 10.98 -5.47 14.83
CA LYS A 17 12.32 -4.90 15.09
C LYS A 17 13.12 -4.65 13.80
N ARG A 18 13.09 -5.56 12.83
CA ARG A 18 13.91 -5.47 11.60
C ARG A 18 13.35 -4.43 10.60
N ILE A 19 12.03 -4.28 10.53
CA ILE A 19 11.38 -3.27 9.68
C ILE A 19 11.73 -1.85 10.15
N ASN A 20 11.81 -1.60 11.46
CA ASN A 20 12.05 -0.26 12.00
C ASN A 20 13.44 0.30 11.65
N LYS A 21 14.51 -0.51 11.71
CA LYS A 21 15.88 -0.04 11.41
C LYS A 21 16.09 0.24 9.91
N ASN A 22 15.63 -0.66 9.03
CA ASN A 22 15.79 -0.48 7.58
C ASN A 22 14.83 0.58 7.00
N LEU A 23 13.63 0.77 7.57
CA LEU A 23 12.77 1.88 7.17
C LEU A 23 13.40 3.23 7.53
N LYS A 24 13.97 3.41 8.72
CA LYS A 24 14.49 4.74 9.13
C LYS A 24 15.55 5.29 8.15
N LEU A 25 16.46 4.43 7.69
CA LEU A 25 17.49 4.75 6.70
C LEU A 25 16.92 5.05 5.30
N VAL A 26 15.97 4.24 4.82
CA VAL A 26 15.30 4.49 3.53
C VAL A 26 14.48 5.79 3.57
N TRP A 27 13.90 6.14 4.73
CA TRP A 27 13.08 7.34 4.90
C TRP A 27 13.89 8.64 4.97
N GLN A 28 15.12 8.61 5.49
CA GLN A 28 16.03 9.77 5.47
C GLN A 28 16.49 10.11 4.05
N ASN A 29 16.83 9.10 3.24
CA ASN A 29 17.25 9.33 1.84
C ASN A 29 16.11 9.73 0.89
N LEU A 30 14.85 9.49 1.28
CA LEU A 30 13.65 9.87 0.50
C LEU A 30 13.03 11.22 0.90
N LYS A 31 13.60 11.93 1.89
CA LYS A 31 13.11 13.27 2.28
C LYS A 31 13.68 14.37 1.38
N SER A 32 14.89 14.24 0.84
CA SER A 32 15.54 15.33 0.08
C SER A 32 15.25 15.34 -1.44
N THR A 33 14.69 14.28 -2.02
CA THR A 33 14.74 14.07 -3.49
C THR A 33 13.44 14.31 -4.27
N TYR A 34 12.31 14.65 -3.64
CA TYR A 34 10.98 14.44 -4.26
C TYR A 34 10.11 15.67 -4.53
N PHE A 35 10.61 16.89 -4.32
CA PHE A 35 9.93 18.11 -4.78
C PHE A 35 10.38 18.50 -6.19
N THR A 36 10.46 17.52 -7.11
CA THR A 36 10.83 17.78 -8.51
C THR A 36 9.70 17.31 -9.43
N ARG A 37 9.43 18.05 -10.51
CA ARG A 37 8.42 17.79 -11.57
C ARG A 37 8.37 16.36 -12.14
N LYS A 38 9.33 15.50 -11.78
CA LYS A 38 9.48 14.11 -12.25
C LYS A 38 8.76 13.06 -11.40
N TYR A 39 8.35 13.39 -10.17
CA TYR A 39 7.71 12.45 -9.25
C TYR A 39 6.33 12.93 -8.80
N LEU A 40 5.37 12.01 -8.78
CA LEU A 40 4.04 12.22 -8.20
C LEU A 40 3.88 11.27 -7.02
N THR A 41 3.44 11.81 -5.89
CA THR A 41 3.29 11.02 -4.65
C THR A 41 1.84 10.97 -4.24
N ILE A 42 1.28 9.76 -4.12
CA ILE A 42 -0.07 9.56 -3.61
C ILE A 42 0.01 9.35 -2.10
N ILE A 43 -0.67 10.23 -1.38
CA ILE A 43 -0.76 10.22 0.09
C ILE A 43 -2.17 9.90 0.57
N SER A 44 -2.25 9.35 1.78
CA SER A 44 -3.50 9.18 2.49
C SER A 44 -3.92 10.48 3.19
N LEU A 45 -5.17 10.88 3.07
CA LEU A 45 -5.68 12.08 3.76
C LEU A 45 -6.14 11.81 5.18
N LYS A 46 -6.50 10.56 5.50
CA LYS A 46 -7.05 10.19 6.81
C LYS A 46 -6.60 8.79 7.19
N LYS A 47 -6.79 8.45 8.47
CA LYS A 47 -6.52 7.11 8.95
C LYS A 47 -7.48 6.12 8.27
N GLN A 48 -6.94 5.16 7.53
CA GLN A 48 -7.76 4.21 6.77
C GLN A 48 -7.08 2.84 6.62
N LYS A 49 -7.90 1.79 6.48
CA LYS A 49 -7.44 0.40 6.34
C LYS A 49 -7.33 0.07 4.85
N PHE A 50 -6.12 -0.26 4.41
CA PHE A 50 -5.84 -0.76 3.07
C PHE A 50 -5.80 -2.28 3.07
N GLU A 51 -6.76 -2.91 2.40
CA GLU A 51 -6.70 -4.34 2.15
C GLU A 51 -5.72 -4.64 0.99
N LEU A 52 -5.07 -5.81 1.05
CA LEU A 52 -4.19 -6.27 -0.02
C LEU A 52 -4.90 -6.38 -1.38
N VAL A 53 -6.21 -6.62 -1.36
CA VAL A 53 -7.06 -6.65 -2.56
C VAL A 53 -6.97 -5.32 -3.31
N TYR A 54 -6.97 -4.19 -2.59
CA TYR A 54 -6.86 -2.87 -3.19
C TYR A 54 -5.51 -2.68 -3.87
N ILE A 55 -4.41 -3.17 -3.28
CA ILE A 55 -3.07 -3.11 -3.89
C ILE A 55 -3.04 -3.87 -5.23
N ARG A 56 -3.70 -5.04 -5.31
CA ARG A 56 -3.80 -5.81 -6.55
C ARG A 56 -4.57 -5.04 -7.63
N ILE A 57 -5.68 -4.40 -7.26
CA ILE A 57 -6.46 -3.54 -8.17
C ILE A 57 -5.60 -2.37 -8.66
N PHE A 58 -4.89 -1.68 -7.76
CA PHE A 58 -3.96 -0.60 -8.10
C PHE A 58 -2.92 -1.04 -9.13
N LYS A 59 -2.23 -2.17 -8.87
CA LYS A 59 -1.22 -2.72 -9.80
C LYS A 59 -1.82 -3.04 -11.17
N LYS A 60 -3.00 -3.69 -11.20
CA LYS A 60 -3.67 -4.06 -12.45
C LYS A 60 -4.03 -2.82 -13.27
N PHE A 61 -4.57 -1.78 -12.63
CA PHE A 61 -4.92 -0.53 -13.30
C PHE A 61 -3.71 0.21 -13.83
N LEU A 62 -2.67 0.42 -13.00
CA LEU A 62 -1.44 1.10 -13.41
C LEU A 62 -0.75 0.40 -14.58
N ARG A 63 -0.71 -0.93 -14.57
CA ARG A 63 -0.17 -1.73 -15.69
C ARG A 63 -1.01 -1.60 -16.95
N LYS A 64 -2.35 -1.66 -16.84
CA LYS A 64 -3.25 -1.53 -18.00
C LYS A 64 -3.11 -0.16 -18.66
N THR A 65 -2.99 0.91 -17.87
CA THR A 65 -2.75 2.25 -18.39
C THR A 65 -1.38 2.40 -19.03
N TYR A 66 -0.36 1.75 -18.49
CA TYR A 66 0.98 1.72 -19.09
C TYR A 66 1.00 1.02 -20.45
N CYS A 67 0.43 -0.18 -20.55
CA CYS A 67 0.48 -0.96 -21.80
C CYS A 67 -0.28 -0.26 -22.94
N LYS A 68 -1.31 0.56 -22.63
CA LYS A 68 -2.09 1.27 -23.64
C LYS A 68 -1.37 2.48 -24.25
N THR A 69 -0.52 3.19 -23.50
CA THR A 69 0.01 4.49 -23.95
C THR A 69 1.29 4.42 -24.78
N LYS A 70 1.80 3.23 -25.16
CA LYS A 70 3.02 3.04 -26.00
C LYS A 70 4.12 4.07 -25.70
N MET A 71 4.39 4.36 -24.43
CA MET A 71 5.39 5.35 -24.02
C MET A 71 6.79 4.77 -24.27
N ARG A 72 7.28 4.85 -25.51
CA ARG A 72 8.59 4.32 -25.94
C ARG A 72 9.75 5.02 -25.21
N PHE A 73 9.62 6.32 -24.92
CA PHE A 73 10.72 7.15 -24.44
C PHE A 73 10.84 7.25 -22.91
N PHE A 74 9.73 7.10 -22.17
CA PHE A 74 9.75 7.15 -20.71
C PHE A 74 9.27 5.82 -20.16
N LYS A 75 10.12 5.12 -19.41
CA LYS A 75 9.73 3.91 -18.65
C LYS A 75 9.11 4.36 -17.32
N PRO A 76 7.78 4.45 -17.19
CA PRO A 76 7.15 4.79 -15.93
C PRO A 76 7.53 3.77 -14.87
N LYS A 77 7.99 4.27 -13.72
CA LYS A 77 8.30 3.45 -12.55
C LYS A 77 7.33 3.80 -11.44
N PHE A 78 6.91 2.79 -10.68
CA PHE A 78 6.12 3.02 -9.48
C PHE A 78 6.68 2.22 -8.31
N TRP A 79 6.64 2.81 -7.13
CA TRP A 79 7.00 2.17 -5.87
C TRP A 79 5.81 2.19 -4.94
N LEU A 80 5.37 1.01 -4.54
CA LEU A 80 4.39 0.84 -3.48
C LEU A 80 5.12 0.87 -2.14
N LYS A 81 4.72 1.80 -1.27
CA LYS A 81 5.25 1.92 0.10
C LYS A 81 4.31 1.30 1.13
N ILE A 82 3.32 0.54 0.67
CA ILE A 82 2.31 -0.12 1.50
C ILE A 82 2.86 -1.46 1.97
N PHE A 83 3.03 -1.62 3.29
CA PHE A 83 3.46 -2.86 3.93
C PHE A 83 2.40 -3.34 4.93
N ILE A 84 2.18 -4.64 5.05
CA ILE A 84 1.22 -5.19 6.01
C ILE A 84 1.69 -4.83 7.42
N ASN A 85 0.82 -4.20 8.21
CA ASN A 85 1.13 -3.79 9.58
C ASN A 85 0.10 -4.27 10.61
N ALA A 86 -1.04 -4.81 10.15
CA ALA A 86 -2.05 -5.38 11.03
C ALA A 86 -2.71 -6.62 10.41
N LEU A 87 -3.05 -7.56 11.28
CA LEU A 87 -3.81 -8.76 10.97
C LEU A 87 -5.23 -8.56 11.48
N LEU A 88 -6.21 -8.88 10.65
CA LEU A 88 -7.62 -8.83 11.00
C LEU A 88 -8.07 -10.24 11.40
N THR A 89 -8.56 -10.38 12.62
CA THR A 89 -9.11 -11.62 13.18
C THR A 89 -10.63 -11.51 13.34
N LYS A 90 -11.35 -12.62 13.26
CA LYS A 90 -12.80 -12.69 13.48
C LYS A 90 -13.16 -14.00 14.19
N LYS A 91 -14.08 -13.93 15.15
CA LYS A 91 -14.65 -15.12 15.77
C LYS A 91 -15.71 -15.76 14.85
N SER A 92 -15.97 -17.05 15.05
CA SER A 92 -17.11 -17.72 14.40
C SER A 92 -18.44 -17.11 14.87
N LYS A 93 -19.49 -17.25 14.06
CA LYS A 93 -20.77 -16.56 14.25
C LYS A 93 -21.43 -16.83 15.60
N ASN A 94 -21.31 -18.06 16.10
CA ASN A 94 -21.98 -18.52 17.33
C ASN A 94 -21.02 -18.63 18.53
N ALA A 95 -19.78 -18.13 18.41
CA ALA A 95 -18.83 -18.17 19.52
C ALA A 95 -19.14 -17.07 20.55
N ARG A 96 -19.18 -17.45 21.83
CA ARG A 96 -19.29 -16.51 22.94
C ARG A 96 -18.00 -15.66 23.08
N MET A 97 -18.16 -14.50 23.70
CA MET A 97 -17.01 -13.66 24.09
C MET A 97 -16.21 -14.34 25.21
N GLY A 98 -14.96 -13.91 25.42
CA GLY A 98 -14.11 -14.42 26.51
C GLY A 98 -13.20 -15.61 26.18
N ALA A 99 -13.56 -16.51 25.26
CA ALA A 99 -12.77 -17.71 24.93
C ALA A 99 -11.49 -17.46 24.08
N GLY A 100 -10.89 -16.28 24.17
CA GLY A 100 -9.68 -15.91 23.41
C GLY A 100 -9.93 -15.12 22.12
N VAL A 101 -8.89 -15.02 21.28
CA VAL A 101 -8.86 -14.23 20.03
C VAL A 101 -9.39 -15.08 18.87
N GLY A 102 -10.19 -14.47 17.98
CA GLY A 102 -10.75 -15.16 16.81
C GLY A 102 -9.71 -15.60 15.78
N SER A 103 -10.14 -16.37 14.79
CA SER A 103 -9.27 -16.85 13.72
C SER A 103 -8.86 -15.72 12.76
N PHE A 104 -7.73 -15.92 12.08
CA PHE A 104 -7.22 -14.98 11.10
C PHE A 104 -8.13 -14.90 9.87
N VAL A 105 -8.41 -13.68 9.39
CA VAL A 105 -9.24 -13.44 8.20
C VAL A 105 -8.44 -12.75 7.10
N ARG A 106 -7.80 -11.61 7.38
CA ARG A 106 -7.16 -10.77 6.35
C ARG A 106 -5.94 -10.02 6.85
N CYS A 107 -5.00 -9.77 5.95
CA CYS A 107 -3.90 -8.84 6.15
C CYS A 107 -4.28 -7.44 5.67
N ILE A 108 -4.00 -6.43 6.49
CA ILE A 108 -4.27 -5.03 6.16
C ILE A 108 -3.05 -4.14 6.43
N HIS A 109 -3.01 -3.01 5.73
CA HIS A 109 -2.14 -1.88 6.05
C HIS A 109 -2.99 -0.74 6.61
N ILE A 110 -2.77 -0.38 7.86
CA ILE A 110 -3.35 0.80 8.48
C ILE A 110 -2.47 1.98 8.10
N SER A 111 -3.01 2.83 7.24
CA SER A 111 -2.37 4.06 6.78
C SER A 111 -2.73 5.20 7.73
N THR A 112 -1.72 5.98 8.12
CA THR A 112 -1.91 7.24 8.87
C THR A 112 -2.10 8.42 7.89
N PRO A 113 -2.73 9.53 8.31
CA PRO A 113 -2.78 10.75 7.52
C PRO A 113 -1.36 11.19 7.10
N GLY A 114 -1.19 11.62 5.85
CA GLY A 114 0.10 12.03 5.29
C GLY A 114 1.03 10.87 4.90
N SER A 115 0.69 9.62 5.22
CA SER A 115 1.51 8.48 4.80
C SER A 115 1.53 8.33 3.27
N ARG A 116 2.74 8.12 2.74
CA ARG A 116 2.99 7.94 1.31
C ARG A 116 2.66 6.51 0.94
N LEU A 117 1.71 6.32 0.03
CA LEU A 117 1.22 5.01 -0.38
C LEU A 117 1.88 4.55 -1.68
N LEU A 118 1.96 5.45 -2.64
CA LEU A 118 2.50 5.19 -3.97
C LEU A 118 3.37 6.35 -4.41
N VAL A 119 4.54 6.05 -4.97
CA VAL A 119 5.37 7.03 -5.65
C VAL A 119 5.44 6.65 -7.12
N LEU A 120 5.11 7.59 -8.00
CA LEU A 120 5.10 7.43 -9.45
C LEU A 120 6.21 8.29 -10.04
N LYS A 121 7.00 7.75 -10.96
CA LYS A 121 8.03 8.47 -11.73
C LYS A 121 7.69 8.42 -13.21
N PHE A 122 7.79 9.56 -13.88
CA PHE A 122 7.47 9.72 -15.32
C PHE A 122 6.02 9.34 -15.66
N PHE A 123 5.06 9.71 -14.80
CA PHE A 123 3.64 9.58 -15.09
C PHE A 123 3.04 10.96 -15.42
N PHE A 124 2.13 11.00 -16.39
CA PHE A 124 1.37 12.21 -16.70
C PHE A 124 0.37 12.54 -15.58
N TYR A 125 0.42 13.77 -15.07
CA TYR A 125 -0.45 14.23 -13.98
C TYR A 125 -1.94 14.01 -14.29
N LYS A 126 -2.42 14.46 -15.46
CA LYS A 126 -3.83 14.32 -15.88
C LYS A 126 -4.32 12.87 -15.87
N LEU A 127 -3.47 11.94 -16.31
CA LEU A 127 -3.80 10.51 -16.29
C LEU A 127 -3.83 9.96 -14.86
N THR A 128 -2.86 10.33 -14.03
CA THR A 128 -2.82 9.89 -12.62
C THR A 128 -4.01 10.38 -11.81
N VAL A 129 -4.50 11.59 -12.07
CA VAL A 129 -5.72 12.11 -11.43
C VAL A 129 -6.94 11.25 -11.80
N LYS A 130 -7.13 10.93 -13.09
CA LYS A 130 -8.22 10.04 -13.53
C LYS A 130 -8.15 8.66 -12.88
N ILE A 131 -6.96 8.07 -12.82
CA ILE A 131 -6.74 6.77 -12.16
C ILE A 131 -7.06 6.89 -10.67
N LEU A 132 -6.60 7.94 -10.01
CA LEU A 132 -6.85 8.15 -8.59
C LEU A 132 -8.34 8.29 -8.30
N GLN A 133 -9.05 9.12 -9.07
CA GLN A 133 -10.51 9.30 -8.95
C GLN A 133 -11.25 7.97 -9.09
N PHE A 134 -10.91 7.17 -10.11
CA PHE A 134 -11.50 5.85 -10.30
C PHE A 134 -11.26 4.93 -9.09
N ILE A 135 -10.05 4.96 -8.53
CA ILE A 135 -9.71 4.12 -7.39
C ILE A 135 -10.39 4.61 -6.11
N MET A 136 -10.41 5.92 -5.87
CA MET A 136 -11.15 6.53 -4.75
C MET A 136 -12.63 6.17 -4.82
N PHE A 137 -13.24 6.18 -6.01
CA PHE A 137 -14.61 5.74 -6.22
C PHE A 137 -14.79 4.26 -5.86
N LYS A 138 -13.95 3.36 -6.39
CA LYS A 138 -14.08 1.91 -6.18
C LYS A 138 -13.78 1.45 -4.76
N THR A 139 -12.84 2.10 -4.08
CA THR A 139 -12.34 1.68 -2.77
C THR A 139 -12.84 2.53 -1.61
N LYS A 140 -13.54 3.65 -1.90
CA LYS A 140 -13.97 4.67 -0.93
C LYS A 140 -12.82 5.26 -0.10
N LEU A 141 -11.59 5.12 -0.55
CA LEU A 141 -10.39 5.66 0.11
C LEU A 141 -10.28 7.16 -0.16
N LYS A 142 -9.86 7.95 0.83
CA LYS A 142 -9.53 9.37 0.62
C LYS A 142 -8.03 9.52 0.39
N LEU A 143 -7.66 9.92 -0.81
CA LEU A 143 -6.29 10.02 -1.29
C LEU A 143 -6.05 11.39 -1.92
N LYS A 144 -4.79 11.85 -1.94
CA LYS A 144 -4.38 13.08 -2.62
C LYS A 144 -3.04 12.86 -3.34
N ILE A 145 -2.85 13.52 -4.47
CA ILE A 145 -1.54 13.61 -5.15
C ILE A 145 -0.81 14.85 -4.62
N LEU A 146 0.44 14.66 -4.24
CA LEU A 146 1.46 15.68 -4.01
C LEU A 146 2.43 15.71 -5.20
#